data_AF-A0A923D5C5-F1
#
_entry.id   AF-A0A923D5C5-F1
#
_cell.length_a   1.000
_cell.length_b   1.000
_cell.length_c   1.000
_cell.angle_alpha   90.00
_cell.angle_beta   90.00
_cell.angle_gamma   90.00
#
_symmetry.space_group_name_H-M   'P 1'
#
loop_
_entity.id
_entity.type
_entity.pdbx_description
1 polymer ?
#
loop_
_entity_poly.entity_id
_entity_poly.type
_entity_poly.pdbx_seq_one_letter_code
_entity_poly.pdbx_strand_id
1 'polypeptide(L)'
;MANVVENIGRVGIDMGHAFYDTLSFAGRVIMRMCDIKTYNSATRSVLLNQIYFTAVQTLPLFLIGSILFGSLLIGVVFKMIMDLGLLNYLGKILVGLLVIELAPLMTALLIALRSGSAINAEIAVMKVNREMRTLEA
;
A
#
# COMPACT_ATOMS: atom_id res chain seq x y z
N MET A 1 -32.38 -21.75 13.25
CA MET A 1 -32.16 -20.29 13.22
C MET A 1 -31.21 -19.82 14.32
N ALA A 2 -31.29 -20.35 15.55
CA ALA A 2 -30.36 -19.99 16.65
C ALA A 2 -28.88 -20.15 16.30
N ASN A 3 -28.47 -21.26 15.66
CA ASN A 3 -27.07 -21.51 15.29
C ASN A 3 -26.51 -20.52 14.25
N VAL A 4 -27.36 -19.93 13.40
CA VAL A 4 -26.94 -18.93 12.40
C VAL A 4 -26.67 -17.59 13.09
N VAL A 5 -27.54 -17.21 14.03
CA VAL A 5 -27.37 -16.00 14.85
C VAL A 5 -26.16 -16.13 15.76
N GLU A 6 -25.92 -17.32 16.33
CA GLU A 6 -24.74 -17.59 17.15
C GLU A 6 -23.43 -17.53 16.35
N ASN A 7 -23.40 -18.11 15.14
CA ASN A 7 -22.21 -18.03 14.28
C ASN A 7 -21.91 -16.60 13.83
N ILE A 8 -22.94 -15.81 13.51
CA ILE A 8 -22.77 -14.40 13.15
C ILE A 8 -22.27 -13.61 14.37
N GLY A 9 -22.81 -13.88 15.56
CA GLY A 9 -22.35 -13.26 16.81
C GLY A 9 -20.89 -13.59 17.12
N ARG A 10 -20.50 -14.87 16.97
CA ARG A 10 -19.11 -15.34 17.17
C ARG A 10 -18.15 -14.68 16.20
N VAL A 11 -18.45 -14.69 14.90
CA VAL A 11 -17.62 -14.04 13.86
C VAL A 11 -17.51 -12.53 14.12
N GLY A 12 -18.60 -11.88 14.52
CA GLY A 12 -18.59 -10.46 14.84
C GLY A 12 -17.67 -10.12 16.02
N ILE A 13 -17.74 -10.91 17.09
CA ILE A 13 -16.89 -10.73 18.28
C ILE A 13 -15.42 -11.05 17.94
N ASP A 14 -15.16 -12.16 17.25
CA ASP A 14 -13.81 -12.55 16.83
C ASP A 14 -13.17 -11.51 15.92
N MET A 15 -13.94 -10.95 14.97
CA MET A 15 -13.49 -9.88 14.09
C MET A 15 -13.19 -8.58 14.85
N GLY A 16 -13.99 -8.26 15.88
CA GLY A 16 -13.74 -7.13 16.78
C GLY A 16 -12.43 -7.28 17.56
N HIS A 17 -12.19 -8.46 18.15
CA HIS A 17 -10.94 -8.76 18.86
C HIS A 17 -9.74 -8.74 17.92
N ALA A 18 -9.83 -9.37 16.75
CA ALA A 18 -8.75 -9.37 15.76
C ALA A 18 -8.39 -7.94 15.31
N PHE A 19 -9.39 -7.08 15.14
CA PHE A 19 -9.17 -5.67 14.79
C PHE A 19 -8.46 -4.90 15.91
N TYR A 20 -8.91 -5.07 17.16
CA TYR A 20 -8.25 -4.48 18.33
C TYR A 20 -6.80 -4.95 18.50
N ASP A 21 -6.55 -6.25 18.33
CA ASP A 21 -5.20 -6.83 18.44
C ASP A 21 -4.27 -6.26 17.36
N THR A 22 -4.75 -6.16 16.12
CA THR A 22 -4.00 -5.56 15.01
C THR A 22 -3.69 -4.09 15.27
N LEU A 23 -4.68 -3.32 15.75
CA LEU A 23 -4.51 -1.90 16.05
C LEU A 23 -3.55 -1.66 17.23
N SER A 24 -3.65 -2.48 18.29
CA SER A 24 -2.75 -2.40 19.45
C SER A 24 -1.32 -2.81 19.10
N PHE A 25 -1.14 -3.80 18.21
CA PHE A 25 0.16 -4.17 17.66
C PHE A 25 0.75 -3.02 16.84
N ALA A 26 -0.01 -2.45 15.91
CA ALA A 26 0.42 -1.30 15.11
C ALA A 26 0.83 -0.11 15.99
N GLY A 27 0.04 0.20 17.02
CA GLY A 27 0.36 1.26 17.98
C GLY A 27 1.68 1.01 18.72
N ARG A 28 1.93 -0.22 19.18
CA ARG A 28 3.21 -0.61 19.82
C ARG A 28 4.39 -0.45 18.86
N VAL A 29 4.24 -0.84 17.60
CA VAL A 29 5.29 -0.68 16.58
C VAL A 29 5.60 0.80 16.34
N ILE A 30 4.58 1.64 16.15
CA ILE A 30 4.76 3.10 15.94
C ILE A 30 5.50 3.74 17.11
N MET A 31 5.08 3.44 18.35
CA MET A 31 5.75 3.96 19.55
C MET A 31 7.22 3.53 19.60
N ARG A 32 7.53 2.29 19.20
CA ARG A 32 8.90 1.77 19.20
C ARG A 32 9.76 2.33 18.07
N MET A 33 9.16 2.72 16.95
CA MET A 33 9.84 3.42 15.86
C MET A 33 10.29 4.83 16.26
N CYS A 34 9.63 5.45 17.24
CA CYS A 34 10.04 6.76 17.78
C CYS A 34 11.21 6.67 18.78
N ASP A 35 11.52 5.49 19.32
CA ASP A 35 12.65 5.30 20.23
C ASP A 35 13.98 5.31 19.47
N ILE A 36 14.89 6.23 19.82
CA ILE A 36 16.22 6.34 19.19
C ILE A 36 17.05 5.06 19.34
N LYS A 37 16.81 4.30 20.42
CA LYS A 37 17.51 3.04 20.74
C LYS A 37 17.17 1.90 19.77
N THR A 38 16.10 2.04 19.00
CA THR A 38 15.65 1.04 18.00
C THR A 38 16.55 1.06 16.75
N TYR A 39 17.23 2.18 16.47
CA TYR A 39 18.03 2.37 15.24
C TYR A 39 19.48 1.85 15.37
N ASN A 40 19.63 0.55 15.62
CA ASN A 40 20.93 -0.12 15.54
C ASN A 40 21.35 -0.40 14.07
N SER A 41 22.62 -0.74 13.84
CA SER A 41 23.17 -1.11 12.53
C SER A 41 22.35 -2.21 11.82
N ALA A 42 21.91 -3.23 12.57
CA ALA A 42 21.06 -4.29 12.05
C ALA A 42 19.70 -3.76 11.55
N THR A 43 19.00 -2.97 12.36
CA THR A 43 17.73 -2.33 12.00
C THR A 43 17.88 -1.47 10.75
N ARG A 44 18.97 -0.70 10.66
CA ARG A 44 19.24 0.15 9.48
C ARG A 44 19.41 -0.69 8.21
N SER A 45 20.11 -1.82 8.28
CA SER A 45 20.27 -2.71 7.13
C SER A 45 18.92 -3.28 6.68
N VAL A 46 18.07 -3.70 7.62
CA VAL A 46 16.72 -4.22 7.30
C VAL A 46 15.86 -3.12 6.67
N LEU A 47 15.86 -1.91 7.23
CA LEU A 47 15.10 -0.77 6.67
C LEU A 47 15.51 -0.44 5.24
N LEU A 48 16.82 -0.43 4.95
CA LEU A 48 17.32 -0.18 3.60
C LEU A 48 16.88 -1.27 2.61
N ASN A 49 16.95 -2.55 3.02
CA ASN A 49 16.45 -3.65 2.20
C ASN A 49 14.95 -3.52 1.95
N GLN A 50 14.15 -3.14 2.95
CA GLN A 50 12.72 -2.96 2.80
C GLN A 50 12.38 -1.82 1.83
N ILE A 51 13.10 -0.69 1.92
CA ILE A 51 12.92 0.44 0.99
C ILE A 51 13.30 0.04 -0.44
N TYR A 52 14.45 -0.63 -0.60
CA TYR A 52 14.90 -1.10 -1.91
C TYR A 52 13.90 -2.09 -2.53
N PHE A 53 13.48 -3.08 -1.74
CA PHE A 53 12.50 -4.06 -2.16
C PHE A 53 11.20 -3.37 -2.54
N THR A 54 10.62 -2.52 -1.67
CA THR A 54 9.30 -1.91 -1.85
C THR A 54 9.27 -0.89 -2.99
N ALA A 55 10.20 0.07 -3.00
CA ALA A 55 10.16 1.22 -3.91
C ALA A 55 10.97 0.97 -5.20
N VAL A 56 12.23 0.59 -5.07
CA VAL A 56 13.17 0.57 -6.21
C VAL A 56 12.83 -0.57 -7.18
N GLN A 57 12.55 -1.77 -6.68
CA GLN A 57 12.23 -2.90 -7.55
C GLN A 57 10.88 -2.77 -8.27
N THR A 58 9.92 -2.00 -7.75
CA THR A 58 8.64 -1.73 -8.45
C THR A 58 8.79 -0.66 -9.53
N LEU A 59 9.80 0.19 -9.44
CA LEU A 59 9.95 1.36 -10.30
C LEU A 59 9.87 1.04 -11.81
N PRO A 60 10.52 -0.02 -12.35
CA PRO A 60 10.42 -0.34 -13.78
C PRO A 60 8.98 -0.65 -14.23
N LEU A 61 8.25 -1.46 -13.46
CA LEU A 61 6.85 -1.79 -13.73
C LEU A 61 5.97 -0.54 -13.64
N PHE A 62 6.20 0.28 -12.61
CA PHE A 62 5.47 1.52 -12.39
C PHE A 62 5.67 2.52 -13.54
N LEU A 63 6.90 2.69 -14.03
CA LEU A 63 7.20 3.61 -15.12
C LEU A 63 6.54 3.18 -16.43
N ILE A 64 6.65 1.90 -16.79
CA ILE A 64 6.02 1.36 -18.01
C ILE A 64 4.49 1.51 -17.92
N GLY A 65 3.90 1.13 -16.79
CA GLY A 65 2.47 1.31 -16.55
C GLY A 65 2.05 2.77 -16.63
N SER A 66 2.76 3.67 -15.96
CA SER A 66 2.43 5.10 -15.92
C SER A 66 2.49 5.76 -17.29
N ILE A 67 3.46 5.40 -18.13
CA ILE A 67 3.56 5.92 -19.51
C ILE A 67 2.37 5.44 -20.34
N LEU A 68 2.03 4.15 -20.28
CA LEU A 68 0.92 3.57 -21.03
C LEU A 68 -0.43 4.15 -20.59
N PHE A 69 -0.72 4.10 -19.29
CA PHE A 69 -1.96 4.63 -18.73
C PHE A 69 -2.06 6.15 -18.88
N GLY A 70 -0.96 6.88 -18.66
CA GLY A 70 -0.91 8.34 -18.80
C GLY A 70 -1.19 8.77 -20.24
N SER A 71 -0.52 8.17 -21.22
CA SER A 71 -0.75 8.46 -22.64
C SER A 71 -2.20 8.21 -23.06
N LEU A 72 -2.75 7.07 -22.64
CA LEU A 72 -4.16 6.72 -22.88
C LEU A 72 -5.12 7.76 -22.29
N LEU A 73 -4.94 8.12 -21.01
CA LEU A 73 -5.81 9.06 -20.32
C LEU A 73 -5.73 10.46 -20.91
N ILE A 74 -4.54 10.92 -21.29
CA ILE A 74 -4.37 12.21 -21.97
C ILE A 74 -5.18 12.23 -23.27
N GLY A 75 -5.13 11.18 -24.08
CA GLY A 75 -5.89 11.08 -25.33
C GLY A 75 -7.41 11.14 -25.10
N VAL A 76 -7.91 10.42 -24.09
CA VAL A 76 -9.34 10.40 -23.73
C VAL A 76 -9.79 11.78 -23.24
N VAL A 77 -9.05 12.39 -22.32
CA VAL A 77 -9.38 13.70 -21.74
C VAL A 77 -9.28 14.80 -22.79
N PHE A 78 -8.27 14.75 -23.67
CA PHE A 78 -8.12 15.70 -24.77
C PHE A 78 -9.32 15.67 -25.70
N LYS A 79 -9.75 14.47 -26.14
CA LYS A 79 -10.93 14.32 -27.00
C LYS A 79 -12.19 14.84 -26.32
N MET A 80 -12.39 14.50 -25.05
CA MET A 80 -13.52 14.98 -24.26
C MET A 80 -13.57 16.51 -24.18
N ILE A 81 -12.43 17.18 -23.94
CA ILE A 81 -12.36 18.65 -23.83
C ILE A 81 -12.59 19.31 -25.18
N MET A 82 -12.10 18.72 -26.27
CA MET A 82 -12.32 19.18 -27.63
C MET A 82 -13.81 19.13 -27.99
N ASP A 83 -14.50 18.01 -27.69
CA ASP A 83 -15.93 17.83 -27.94
C ASP A 83 -16.80 18.83 -27.15
N LEU A 84 -16.32 19.28 -25.98
CA LEU A 84 -16.96 20.29 -25.15
C LEU A 84 -16.64 21.75 -25.57
N GLY A 85 -15.68 21.96 -26.48
CA GLY A 85 -15.23 23.30 -26.88
C GLY A 85 -14.39 24.05 -25.84
N LEU A 86 -13.84 23.35 -24.84
CA LEU A 86 -13.12 23.94 -23.70
C LEU A 86 -11.59 23.95 -23.87
N LEU A 87 -11.08 24.11 -25.11
CA LEU A 87 -9.64 24.01 -25.40
C LEU A 87 -8.77 24.98 -24.57
N ASN A 88 -9.29 26.16 -24.23
CA ASN A 88 -8.61 27.14 -23.37
C ASN A 88 -8.33 26.62 -21.95
N TYR A 89 -9.06 25.61 -21.49
CA TYR A 89 -8.93 25.01 -20.17
C TYR A 89 -8.15 23.69 -20.17
N LEU A 90 -7.69 23.23 -21.35
CA LEU A 90 -7.04 21.93 -21.52
C LEU A 90 -5.94 21.69 -20.48
N GLY A 91 -4.97 22.60 -20.39
CA GLY A 91 -3.84 22.46 -19.46
C GLY A 91 -4.27 22.43 -17.99
N LYS A 92 -5.25 23.26 -17.60
CA LYS A 92 -5.74 23.32 -16.23
C LYS A 92 -6.45 22.02 -15.83
N ILE A 93 -7.27 21.48 -16.71
CA ILE A 93 -7.98 20.22 -16.48
C ILE A 93 -7.01 19.05 -16.47
N LEU A 94 -6.06 19.03 -17.41
CA LEU A 94 -5.08 17.95 -17.52
C LEU A 94 -4.20 17.87 -16.27
N VAL A 95 -3.66 19.00 -15.80
CA VAL A 95 -2.86 19.04 -14.57
C VAL A 95 -3.72 18.72 -13.35
N GLY A 96 -4.88 19.35 -13.22
CA GLY A 96 -5.78 19.15 -12.08
C GLY A 96 -6.22 17.69 -11.93
N LEU A 97 -6.66 17.06 -13.02
CA LEU A 97 -7.20 15.70 -12.97
C LEU A 97 -6.09 14.63 -13.02
N LEU A 98 -5.14 14.74 -13.96
CA LEU A 98 -4.16 13.67 -14.17
C LEU A 98 -3.01 13.74 -13.17
N VAL A 99 -2.46 14.93 -12.90
CA VAL A 99 -1.25 15.08 -12.08
C VAL A 99 -1.59 15.14 -10.60
N ILE A 100 -2.62 15.87 -10.21
CA ILE A 100 -2.94 16.08 -8.78
C ILE A 100 -3.79 14.94 -8.23
N GLU A 101 -4.78 14.46 -8.97
CA GLU A 101 -5.70 13.44 -8.45
C GLU A 101 -5.25 12.02 -8.85
N LEU A 102 -5.14 11.76 -10.16
CA LEU A 102 -4.95 10.39 -10.65
C LEU A 102 -3.53 9.86 -10.42
N ALA A 103 -2.48 10.67 -10.59
CA ALA A 103 -1.12 10.18 -10.37
C ALA A 103 -0.86 9.72 -8.91
N PRO A 104 -1.24 10.48 -7.86
CA PRO A 104 -1.14 10.01 -6.48
C PRO A 104 -2.02 8.79 -6.19
N LEU A 105 -3.26 8.77 -6.71
CA LEU A 105 -4.17 7.64 -6.53
C LEU A 105 -3.59 6.35 -7.12
N MET A 106 -3.10 6.41 -8.36
CA MET A 106 -2.49 5.26 -9.04
C MET A 106 -1.22 4.79 -8.32
N THR A 107 -0.41 5.73 -7.85
CA THR A 107 0.80 5.42 -7.07
C THR A 107 0.44 4.69 -5.77
N ALA A 108 -0.52 5.20 -5.01
CA ALA A 108 -0.98 4.57 -3.77
C ALA A 108 -1.54 3.16 -4.02
N LEU A 109 -2.35 3.00 -5.07
CA LEU A 109 -2.95 1.71 -5.43
C LEU A 109 -1.88 0.67 -5.81
N LEU A 110 -0.92 1.04 -6.66
CA LEU A 110 0.14 0.14 -7.11
C LEU A 110 1.07 -0.27 -5.96
N ILE A 111 1.45 0.69 -5.10
CA ILE A 111 2.29 0.40 -3.93
C ILE A 111 1.55 -0.55 -2.98
N ALA A 112 0.27 -0.27 -2.67
CA ALA A 112 -0.52 -1.11 -1.78
C ALA A 112 -0.67 -2.55 -2.32
N LEU A 113 -0.98 -2.69 -3.61
CA LEU A 113 -1.19 -4.00 -4.24
C LEU A 113 0.10 -4.84 -4.27
N ARG A 114 1.21 -4.25 -4.73
CA ARG A 114 2.50 -4.96 -4.84
C ARG A 114 3.05 -5.31 -3.46
N SER A 115 3.06 -4.33 -2.56
CA SER A 115 3.69 -4.48 -1.25
C SER A 115 2.84 -5.38 -0.34
N GLY A 116 1.51 -5.32 -0.41
CA GLY A 116 0.63 -6.14 0.41
C GLY A 116 0.83 -7.64 0.20
N SER A 117 0.86 -8.10 -1.05
CA SER A 117 1.11 -9.51 -1.36
C SER A 117 2.54 -9.94 -0.99
N ALA A 118 3.52 -9.11 -1.33
CA ALA A 118 4.93 -9.45 -1.12
C ALA A 118 5.31 -9.52 0.36
N ILE A 119 4.88 -8.54 1.17
CA ILE A 119 5.14 -8.52 2.62
C ILE A 119 4.47 -9.72 3.29
N ASN A 120 3.23 -10.05 2.90
CA ASN A 120 2.54 -11.21 3.46
C ASN A 120 3.27 -12.53 3.16
N ALA A 121 3.79 -12.68 1.94
CA ALA A 121 4.59 -13.85 1.56
C ALA A 121 5.90 -13.93 2.36
N GLU A 122 6.59 -12.81 2.55
CA GLU A 122 7.84 -12.74 3.32
C GLU A 122 7.63 -13.13 4.79
N ILE A 123 6.62 -12.54 5.45
CA ILE A 123 6.26 -12.89 6.83
C ILE A 123 5.83 -14.35 6.95
N ALA A 124 5.10 -14.88 5.96
CA ALA A 124 4.72 -16.30 5.94
C ALA A 124 5.94 -17.22 5.87
N VAL A 125 6.94 -16.88 5.04
CA VAL A 125 8.21 -17.62 4.96
C VAL A 125 8.97 -17.56 6.27
N MET A 126 9.10 -16.39 6.90
CA MET A 126 9.74 -16.24 8.21
C MET A 126 9.05 -17.08 9.29
N LYS A 127 7.72 -17.18 9.24
CA LYS A 127 6.93 -18.01 10.16
C LYS A 127 7.21 -19.50 9.96
N VAL A 128 7.28 -19.97 8.71
CA VAL A 128 7.59 -21.37 8.39
C VAL A 128 9.02 -21.73 8.79
N ASN A 129 9.97 -20.82 8.58
CA ASN A 129 11.38 -20.99 8.96
C ASN A 129 11.65 -20.82 10.46
N ARG A 130 10.64 -20.43 11.25
CA ARG A 130 10.74 -20.17 12.70
C ARG A 130 11.66 -19.01 13.08
N GLU A 131 12.01 -18.13 12.15
CA GLU A 131 12.90 -16.98 12.38
C GLU A 131 12.33 -16.04 13.46
N MET A 132 11.01 -15.83 13.49
CA MET A 132 10.38 -15.00 14.53
C MET A 132 10.65 -15.52 15.95
N ARG A 133 10.64 -16.84 16.14
CA ARG A 133 10.89 -17.46 17.47
C ARG A 133 12.34 -17.29 17.91
N THR A 134 13.27 -17.22 16.96
CA THR A 134 14.70 -17.00 17.26
C THR A 134 14.99 -15.58 17.71
N LEU A 135 14.14 -14.62 17.34
CA LEU A 135 14.26 -13.22 17.74
C LEU A 135 13.64 -12.94 19.12
N GLU A 136 12.72 -13.81 19.57
CA GLU A 136 12.07 -13.73 20.88
C GLU A 136 12.86 -14.45 22.00
N ALA A 137 13.73 -15.40 21.65
CA ALA A 137 14.53 -16.20 22.56
C ALA A 137 15.81 -15.49 23.00
#